data_AF-A0A1M3Q0N7-F1
#
_entry.id   AF-A0A1M3Q0N7-F1
#
_cell.length_a   1.000
_cell.length_b   1.000
_cell.length_c   1.000
_cell.angle_alpha   90.00
_cell.angle_beta   90.00
_cell.angle_gamma   90.00
#
_symmetry.space_group_name_H-M   'P 1'
#
loop_
_entity.id
_entity.type
_entity.pdbx_description
1 polymer ?
#
loop_
_entity_poly.entity_id
_entity_poly.type
_entity_poly.pdbx_seq_one_letter_code
_entity_poly.pdbx_strand_id
1 'polypeptide(L)'
;MMERFRHLTGGNLSPKQAATLQKVLDSVVSQPWFDSNEQCRNALAGRLTFLMKIGIENAAHLQTIAVCWAINDFNRDVMKTNGRKPTEIREPEQLRLQDYR
;
A
#
# COMPACT_ATOMS: atom_id res chain seq x y z
N MET A 1 -9.14 8.23 -21.85
CA MET A 1 -8.39 7.77 -20.66
C MET A 1 -9.32 7.65 -19.43
N MET A 2 -10.38 6.84 -19.47
CA MET A 2 -11.33 6.64 -18.34
C MET A 2 -11.49 5.16 -17.92
N GLU A 3 -10.76 4.25 -18.55
CA GLU A 3 -11.10 2.83 -18.49
C GLU A 3 -10.39 2.03 -17.39
N ARG A 4 -9.25 2.54 -16.89
CA ARG A 4 -8.32 1.74 -16.08
C ARG A 4 -8.82 1.35 -14.69
N PHE A 5 -9.86 2.00 -14.18
CA PHE A 5 -10.36 1.76 -12.81
C PHE A 5 -11.83 1.37 -12.76
N ARG A 6 -12.54 1.33 -13.92
CA ARG A 6 -13.98 1.03 -13.97
C ARG A 6 -14.32 -0.35 -13.41
N HIS A 7 -13.44 -1.32 -13.60
CA HIS A 7 -13.64 -2.70 -13.13
C HIS A 7 -13.45 -2.85 -11.61
N LEU A 8 -12.75 -1.92 -10.95
CA LEU A 8 -12.44 -1.98 -9.51
C LEU A 8 -13.51 -1.29 -8.66
N THR A 9 -14.29 -0.40 -9.26
CA THR A 9 -15.39 0.32 -8.63
C THR A 9 -16.69 -0.46 -8.83
N GLY A 10 -16.91 -1.53 -8.06
CA GLY A 10 -18.13 -2.35 -8.06
C GLY A 10 -19.38 -1.60 -7.53
N GLY A 11 -19.67 -0.44 -8.10
CA GLY A 11 -20.72 0.50 -7.74
C GLY A 11 -20.36 1.83 -8.37
N ASN A 12 -21.24 2.36 -9.22
CA ASN A 12 -20.97 3.51 -10.08
C ASN A 12 -20.60 4.73 -9.23
N LEU A 13 -19.30 5.03 -9.16
CA LEU A 13 -18.85 6.34 -8.73
C LEU A 13 -19.41 7.37 -9.71
N SER A 14 -19.87 8.50 -9.20
CA SER A 14 -20.20 9.66 -10.02
C SER A 14 -18.95 10.08 -10.83
N PRO A 15 -19.10 10.64 -12.04
CA PRO A 15 -17.96 11.13 -12.83
C PRO A 15 -17.01 12.05 -12.04
N LYS A 16 -17.55 12.86 -11.12
CA LYS A 16 -16.75 13.71 -10.22
C LYS A 16 -15.92 12.90 -9.22
N GLN A 17 -16.51 11.86 -8.63
CA GLN A 17 -15.82 10.95 -7.72
C GLN A 17 -14.74 10.17 -8.47
N ALA A 18 -15.04 9.66 -9.66
CA ALA A 18 -14.06 8.95 -10.49
C ALA A 18 -12.86 9.84 -10.88
N ALA A 19 -13.11 11.10 -11.25
CA ALA A 19 -12.05 12.07 -11.53
C ALA A 19 -11.20 12.38 -10.28
N THR A 20 -11.85 12.53 -9.12
CA THR A 20 -11.16 12.76 -7.84
C THR A 20 -10.31 11.55 -7.45
N LEU A 21 -10.84 10.34 -7.60
CA LEU A 21 -10.14 9.08 -7.31
C LEU A 21 -8.92 8.96 -8.20
N GLN A 22 -9.06 9.22 -9.50
CA GLN A 22 -7.94 9.15 -10.44
C GLN A 22 -6.85 10.16 -10.09
N LYS A 23 -7.20 11.40 -9.72
CA LYS A 23 -6.22 12.42 -9.32
C LYS A 23 -5.46 12.03 -8.04
N VAL A 24 -6.16 11.50 -7.04
CA VAL A 24 -5.54 11.05 -5.79
C VAL A 24 -4.63 9.84 -6.04
N LEU A 25 -5.09 8.86 -6.81
CA LEU A 25 -4.28 7.70 -7.16
C LEU A 25 -3.01 8.12 -7.90
N ASP A 26 -3.13 8.96 -8.93
CA ASP A 26 -1.99 9.42 -9.73
C ASP A 26 -0.94 10.14 -8.87
N SER A 27 -1.39 10.97 -7.92
CA SER A 27 -0.50 11.66 -6.97
C SER A 27 0.28 10.71 -6.06
N VAL A 28 -0.27 9.55 -5.70
CA VAL A 28 0.38 8.59 -4.80
C VAL A 28 1.25 7.61 -5.58
N VAL A 29 0.76 7.07 -6.70
CA VAL A 29 1.49 6.07 -7.49
C VAL A 29 2.69 6.65 -8.24
N SER A 30 2.72 7.97 -8.46
CA SER A 30 3.88 8.68 -9.02
C SER A 30 5.03 8.85 -8.03
N GLN A 31 4.81 8.57 -6.75
CA GLN A 31 5.84 8.74 -5.74
C GLN A 31 6.90 7.63 -5.82
N PRO A 32 8.19 7.95 -5.64
CA PRO A 32 9.30 7.00 -5.82
C PRO A 32 9.33 5.88 -4.77
N TRP A 33 8.69 6.11 -3.62
CA TRP A 33 8.59 5.14 -2.52
C TRP A 33 7.42 4.16 -2.68
N PHE A 34 6.47 4.42 -3.58
CA PHE A 34 5.29 3.59 -3.79
C PHE A 34 5.62 2.33 -4.60
N ASP A 35 5.15 1.17 -4.16
CA ASP A 35 5.20 -0.05 -4.96
C ASP A 35 4.17 0.00 -6.08
N SER A 36 4.64 0.26 -7.29
CA SER A 36 3.80 0.40 -8.47
C SER A 36 3.28 -0.94 -9.03
N ASN A 37 3.38 -2.08 -8.34
CA ASN A 37 2.74 -3.30 -8.80
C ASN A 37 1.22 -3.12 -8.91
N GLU A 38 0.61 -3.79 -9.89
CA GLU A 38 -0.83 -3.72 -10.16
C GLU A 38 -1.68 -4.07 -8.93
N GLN A 39 -1.25 -5.05 -8.14
CA GLN A 39 -1.92 -5.44 -6.90
C GLN A 39 -2.00 -4.29 -5.88
N CYS A 40 -0.91 -3.53 -5.69
CA CYS A 40 -0.87 -2.40 -4.77
C CYS A 40 -1.76 -1.25 -5.27
N ARG A 41 -1.74 -0.97 -6.57
CA ARG A 41 -2.62 0.04 -7.19
C ARG A 41 -4.10 -0.33 -7.02
N ASN A 42 -4.44 -1.60 -7.26
CA ASN A 42 -5.81 -2.09 -7.15
C ASN A 42 -6.30 -2.08 -5.70
N ALA A 43 -5.45 -2.48 -4.74
CA ALA A 43 -5.77 -2.44 -3.32
C ALA A 43 -6.02 -0.99 -2.83
N LEU A 44 -5.16 -0.05 -3.20
CA LEU A 44 -5.34 1.36 -2.86
C LEU A 44 -6.61 1.94 -3.48
N ALA A 45 -6.86 1.67 -4.78
CA ALA A 45 -8.06 2.13 -5.48
C ALA A 45 -9.35 1.59 -4.85
N GLY A 46 -9.37 0.31 -4.45
CA GLY A 46 -10.51 -0.30 -3.76
C GLY A 46 -10.81 0.37 -2.43
N ARG A 47 -9.80 0.62 -1.61
CA ARG A 47 -9.98 1.28 -0.30
C ARG A 47 -10.46 2.73 -0.45
N LEU A 48 -9.91 3.50 -1.39
CA LEU A 48 -10.35 4.87 -1.65
C LEU A 48 -11.79 4.92 -2.22
N THR A 49 -12.15 3.97 -3.07
CA THR A 49 -13.52 3.83 -3.57
C THR A 49 -14.51 3.59 -2.43
N PHE A 50 -14.14 2.76 -1.45
CA PHE A 50 -14.97 2.53 -0.27
C PHE A 50 -15.19 3.82 0.53
N LEU A 51 -14.14 4.63 0.75
CA LEU A 51 -14.26 5.92 1.43
C LEU A 51 -15.22 6.87 0.72
N MET A 52 -15.16 6.94 -0.61
CA MET A 52 -16.08 7.76 -1.39
C MET A 52 -17.53 7.28 -1.27
N LYS A 53 -17.75 5.96 -1.27
CA LYS A 53 -19.10 5.37 -1.10
C LYS A 53 -19.73 5.69 0.26
N ILE A 54 -18.93 5.90 1.31
CA ILE A 54 -19.41 6.29 2.64
C ILE A 54 -19.46 7.81 2.86
N GLY A 55 -19.23 8.61 1.80
CA GLY A 55 -19.40 10.06 1.81
C GLY A 55 -18.12 10.88 2.04
N ILE A 56 -16.94 10.25 2.06
CA ILE A 56 -15.67 10.98 2.17
C ILE A 56 -15.17 11.30 0.75
N GLU A 57 -15.52 12.50 0.28
CA GLU A 57 -15.23 12.92 -1.11
C GLU A 57 -14.21 14.06 -1.21
N ASN A 58 -13.82 14.67 -0.08
CA ASN A 58 -12.85 15.75 -0.08
C ASN A 58 -11.49 15.24 -0.56
N ALA A 59 -10.99 15.81 -1.66
CA ALA A 59 -9.76 15.36 -2.31
C ALA A 59 -8.52 15.45 -1.41
N ALA A 60 -8.40 16.50 -0.59
CA ALA A 60 -7.27 16.67 0.31
C ALA A 60 -7.29 15.63 1.45
N HIS A 61 -8.48 15.32 1.98
CA HIS A 61 -8.64 14.26 2.97
C HIS A 61 -8.30 12.89 2.39
N LEU A 62 -8.84 12.59 1.20
CA LEU A 62 -8.55 11.34 0.50
C LEU A 62 -7.07 11.19 0.18
N GLN A 63 -6.39 12.25 -0.24
CA GLN A 63 -4.95 12.22 -0.49
C GLN A 63 -4.15 11.97 0.79
N THR A 64 -4.51 12.63 1.90
CA THR A 64 -3.86 12.41 3.20
C THR A 64 -4.01 10.95 3.64
N ILE A 65 -5.23 10.40 3.58
CA ILE A 65 -5.48 9.01 3.94
C ILE A 65 -4.74 8.05 2.99
N ALA A 66 -4.74 8.33 1.69
CA ALA A 66 -4.05 7.52 0.69
C ALA A 66 -2.55 7.43 0.95
N VAL A 67 -1.90 8.56 1.27
CA VAL A 67 -0.47 8.61 1.60
C VAL A 67 -0.18 7.84 2.88
N CYS A 68 -0.95 8.06 3.95
CA CYS A 68 -0.77 7.35 5.22
C CYS A 68 -0.87 5.82 5.05
N TRP A 69 -1.87 5.34 4.32
CA TRP A 69 -1.99 3.91 4.02
C TRP A 69 -0.86 3.41 3.13
N ALA A 70 -0.49 4.17 2.10
CA ALA A 70 0.51 3.72 1.15
C ALA A 70 1.93 3.66 1.74
N ILE A 71 2.27 4.54 2.67
CA ILE A 71 3.55 4.47 3.40
C ILE A 71 3.62 3.21 4.28
N ASN A 72 2.50 2.78 4.87
CA ASN A 72 2.48 1.62 5.75
C ASN A 72 2.40 0.29 4.98
N ASP A 73 1.49 0.22 4.00
CA ASP A 73 1.10 -1.04 3.36
C ASP A 73 1.72 -1.25 1.97
N PHE A 74 2.17 -0.18 1.30
CA PHE A 74 2.62 -0.23 -0.11
C PHE A 74 4.01 0.39 -0.31
N ASN A 75 4.77 0.53 0.77
CA ASN A 75 6.12 1.06 0.70
C ASN A 75 7.08 -0.02 0.18
N ARG A 76 7.78 0.32 -0.90
CA ARG A 76 8.72 -0.56 -1.61
C ARG A 76 9.82 -1.09 -0.70
N ASP A 77 10.26 -0.31 0.28
CA ASP A 77 11.33 -0.71 1.20
C ASP A 77 10.84 -1.68 2.29
N VAL A 78 9.61 -1.45 2.78
CA VAL A 78 8.93 -2.32 3.77
C VAL A 78 8.57 -3.68 3.15
N MET A 79 8.11 -3.69 1.89
CA MET A 79 7.81 -4.94 1.19
C MET A 79 9.07 -5.75 0.86
N LYS A 80 10.20 -5.09 0.53
CA LYS A 80 11.49 -5.77 0.35
C LYS A 80 12.04 -6.37 1.65
N THR A 81 11.81 -5.71 2.78
CA THR A 81 12.26 -6.19 4.09
C THR A 81 11.39 -7.33 4.63
N ASN A 82 10.08 -7.34 4.38
CA ASN A 82 9.20 -8.47 4.70
C ASN A 82 9.46 -9.73 3.84
N GLY A 83 10.20 -9.61 2.73
CA GLY A 83 10.71 -10.74 1.95
C GLY A 83 11.89 -11.47 2.63
N ARG A 84 12.56 -10.85 3.61
CA ARG A 84 13.37 -11.60 4.58
C ARG A 84 12.41 -12.17 5.60
N LYS A 85 12.21 -13.49 5.54
CA LYS A 85 11.75 -14.27 6.71
C LYS A 85 12.45 -13.71 7.95
N PRO A 86 11.76 -13.51 9.09
CA PRO A 86 12.44 -13.15 10.33
C PRO A 86 13.60 -14.13 10.49
N THR A 87 14.82 -13.60 10.41
CA THR A 87 16.02 -14.40 10.54
C THR A 87 15.89 -15.07 11.89
N GLU A 88 15.68 -16.37 11.86
CA GLU A 88 15.77 -17.27 12.99
C GLU A 88 17.00 -16.81 13.79
N ILE A 89 16.77 -16.37 15.02
CA ILE A 89 17.85 -16.02 15.93
C ILE A 89 18.58 -17.33 16.16
N ARG A 90 19.61 -17.60 15.35
CA ARG A 90 20.56 -18.67 15.63
C ARG A 90 21.25 -18.26 16.92
N GLU A 91 20.89 -18.95 17.99
CA GLU A 91 21.61 -18.93 19.25
C GLU A 91 23.12 -19.01 18.94
N PRO A 92 23.94 -18.09 19.47
CA PRO A 92 25.38 -18.21 19.29
C PRO A 92 25.86 -19.44 20.04
N GLU A 93 26.45 -20.38 19.30
CA GLU A 93 27.33 -21.44 19.80
C GLU A 93 28.27 -20.88 20.87
N GLN A 94 27.91 -21.07 22.14
CA GLN A 94 28.82 -20.89 23.26
C GLN A 94 29.68 -22.15 23.35
N LEU A 95 30.83 -22.04 22.69
CA LEU A 95 32.14 -22.56 23.07
C LEU A 95 32.17 -23.79 24.01
N ARG A 96 32.79 -24.84 23.46
CA ARG A 96 33.55 -25.88 24.16
C ARG A 96 33.96 -25.51 25.59
N LEU A 97 33.52 -26.32 26.54
CA LEU A 97 34.28 -26.68 27.74
C LEU A 97 34.30 -28.22 27.84
N GLN A 98 35.00 -28.84 26.89
CA GLN A 98 35.71 -30.09 27.17
C GLN A 98 37.12 -29.67 27.57
N ASP A 99 37.34 -29.44 28.87
CA ASP A 99 38.57 -29.78 29.61
C ASP A 99 38.40 -29.22 31.03
N TYR A 100 38.09 -30.07 32.01
CA TYR A 100 38.66 -30.02 33.36
C TYR A 100 38.27 -31.32 34.09
N ARG A 101 39.31 -32.14 34.30
CA ARG A 101 39.45 -33.39 35.09
C ARG A 101 38.30 -33.86 35.98
#